data_AF-A0ABD1P3I5-F1
#
_entry.id   AF-A0ABD1P3I5-F1
#
_cell.length_a   1.000
_cell.length_b   1.000
_cell.length_c   1.000
_cell.angle_alpha   90.00
_cell.angle_beta   90.00
_cell.angle_gamma   90.00
#
_symmetry.space_group_name_H-M   'P 1'
#
loop_
_entity.id
_entity.type
_entity.pdbx_description
1 polymer ?
#
loop_
_entity_poly.entity_id
_entity_poly.type
_entity_poly.pdbx_seq_one_letter_code
_entity_poly.pdbx_strand_id
1 'polypeptide(L)'
;MESDNRGATGEQQPVAVETDNGGTMAEQQPVPEGKKMMNVLVAVDDSDESFYALEWVLDKLLKYNGGVAPQTAEQEHSKVVTIVHVIEPLPRYAFPGGYVVESASKTQEQNGARILSRAFEMCRNKMVKAKTLILEGDPKDRICRAANEMNIDLLVVGSRGLGQIKRAFLGSVSDYCAHHARCAVLVVKPPKKPH
;
A
#
# COMPACT_ATOMS: atom_id res chain seq x y z
N MET A 1 61.12 53.93 4.53
CA MET A 1 60.08 54.51 3.66
C MET A 1 58.74 54.14 4.28
N GLU A 2 58.17 55.10 5.00
CA GLU A 2 56.76 55.13 5.41
C GLU A 2 55.83 54.97 4.20
N SER A 3 54.68 54.31 4.38
CA SER A 3 53.41 55.00 4.66
C SER A 3 52.18 54.08 4.51
N ASP A 4 51.31 54.17 5.52
CA ASP A 4 49.84 54.05 5.54
C ASP A 4 49.14 52.76 5.04
N ASN A 5 48.47 51.97 5.88
CA ASN A 5 47.32 52.20 6.77
C ASN A 5 45.99 52.45 6.04
N ARG A 6 45.04 51.49 6.13
CA ARG A 6 43.64 51.72 6.54
C ARG A 6 42.77 50.44 6.61
N GLY A 7 42.17 50.23 7.80
CA GLY A 7 40.84 49.64 8.05
C GLY A 7 40.80 48.11 8.22
N ALA A 8 40.61 47.48 9.39
CA ALA A 8 39.80 47.76 10.58
C ALA A 8 38.28 47.69 10.33
N THR A 9 37.72 46.48 10.40
CA THR A 9 36.42 46.19 11.03
C THR A 9 36.48 44.80 11.64
N GLY A 10 36.61 44.75 12.96
CA GLY A 10 36.45 43.53 13.73
C GLY A 10 34.97 43.24 13.91
N GLU A 11 34.53 42.05 13.51
CA GLU A 11 33.29 41.47 14.02
C GLU A 11 33.61 40.75 15.32
N GLN A 12 33.08 41.34 16.38
CA GLN A 12 33.23 40.95 17.76
C GLN A 12 32.48 39.64 18.01
N GLN A 13 33.13 38.71 18.72
CA GLN A 13 32.43 37.65 19.43
C GLN A 13 31.41 38.27 20.39
N PRO A 14 30.16 37.78 20.47
CA PRO A 14 29.24 38.26 21.49
C PRO A 14 29.76 37.82 22.87
N VAL A 15 30.10 38.83 23.66
CA VAL A 15 30.40 38.75 25.08
C VAL A 15 29.13 38.31 25.81
N ALA A 16 29.24 37.27 26.64
CA ALA A 16 28.16 36.78 27.48
C ALA A 16 27.64 37.91 28.39
N VAL A 17 26.35 38.22 28.28
CA VAL A 17 25.63 39.04 29.25
C VAL A 17 24.91 38.08 30.19
N GLU A 18 25.37 38.00 31.43
CA GLU A 18 24.62 37.38 32.51
C GLU A 18 23.32 38.17 32.70
N THR A 19 22.18 37.52 32.43
CA THR A 19 20.89 37.98 32.92
C THR A 19 20.42 37.02 34.01
N ASP A 20 20.49 37.53 35.24
CA ASP A 20 19.77 37.03 36.40
C ASP A 20 18.26 37.03 36.09
N ASN A 21 17.71 35.85 35.86
CA ASN A 21 16.32 35.51 36.13
C ASN A 21 16.13 33.99 35.99
N GLY A 22 15.99 33.33 37.13
CA GLY A 22 15.71 31.91 37.25
C GLY A 22 14.39 31.53 36.57
N GLY A 23 14.49 31.03 35.34
CA GLY A 23 13.44 30.33 34.63
C GLY A 23 14.05 29.18 33.84
N THR A 24 13.82 27.95 34.29
CA THR A 24 14.28 26.73 33.62
C THR A 24 13.76 26.72 32.17
N MET A 25 14.66 26.92 31.21
CA MET A 25 14.40 26.68 29.79
C MET A 25 14.14 25.18 29.62
N ALA A 26 12.86 24.81 29.54
CA ALA A 26 12.46 23.45 29.20
C ALA A 26 13.00 23.13 27.80
N GLU A 27 13.91 22.17 27.74
CA GLU A 27 14.36 21.50 26.54
C GLU A 27 13.12 21.05 25.75
N GLN A 28 12.85 21.71 24.61
CA GLN A 28 11.74 21.34 23.75
C GLN A 28 12.05 19.96 23.18
N GLN A 29 11.45 18.93 23.79
CA GLN A 29 11.46 17.58 23.26
C GLN A 29 10.91 17.62 21.82
N PRO A 30 11.55 16.92 20.86
CA PRO A 30 11.00 16.81 19.51
C PRO A 30 9.57 16.26 19.62
N VAL A 31 8.63 17.02 19.04
CA VAL A 31 7.23 16.61 18.93
C VAL A 31 7.23 15.22 18.28
N PRO A 32 6.66 14.18 18.91
CA PRO A 32 6.67 12.84 18.34
C PRO A 32 6.04 12.89 16.95
N GLU A 33 6.80 12.50 15.92
CA GLU A 33 6.28 12.36 14.56
C GLU A 33 5.01 11.49 14.62
N GLY A 34 3.87 12.07 14.24
CA GLY A 34 2.60 11.37 14.22
C GLY A 34 2.75 10.07 13.45
N LYS A 35 2.29 8.96 14.03
CA LYS A 35 2.42 7.61 13.45
C LYS A 35 1.98 7.62 11.99
N LYS A 36 2.94 7.47 11.06
CA LYS A 36 2.66 7.41 9.62
C LYS A 36 1.57 6.37 9.36
N MET A 37 0.49 6.79 8.71
CA MET A 37 -0.58 5.89 8.35
C MET A 37 -0.11 4.97 7.22
N MET A 38 -0.29 3.67 7.42
CA MET A 38 0.17 2.64 6.50
C MET A 38 -0.79 2.49 5.33
N ASN A 39 -0.32 2.76 4.12
CA ASN A 39 -1.06 2.58 2.88
C ASN A 39 -1.00 1.09 2.47
N VAL A 40 -2.15 0.43 2.45
CA VAL A 40 -2.27 -1.00 2.13
C VAL A 40 -2.93 -1.18 0.76
N LEU A 41 -2.29 -1.97 -0.10
CA LEU A 41 -2.83 -2.44 -1.37
C LEU A 41 -3.08 -3.93 -1.29
N VAL A 42 -4.29 -4.39 -1.62
CA VAL A 42 -4.64 -5.82 -1.68
C VAL A 42 -4.96 -6.19 -3.12
N ALA A 43 -4.21 -7.13 -3.69
CA ALA A 43 -4.50 -7.65 -5.02
C ALA A 43 -5.54 -8.78 -4.94
N VAL A 44 -6.60 -8.67 -5.72
CA VAL A 44 -7.69 -9.65 -5.80
C VAL A 44 -7.94 -10.11 -7.24
N ASP A 45 -8.27 -11.38 -7.37
CA ASP A 45 -8.69 -12.05 -8.60
C ASP A 45 -9.95 -12.90 -8.31
N ASP A 46 -10.35 -13.78 -9.23
CA ASP A 46 -11.50 -14.67 -9.01
C ASP A 46 -11.12 -15.96 -8.24
N SER A 47 -10.12 -15.91 -7.35
CA SER A 47 -9.71 -17.05 -6.52
C SER A 47 -10.08 -16.86 -5.04
N ASP A 48 -10.37 -17.96 -4.36
CA ASP A 48 -10.68 -17.93 -2.92
C ASP A 48 -9.47 -17.48 -2.08
N GLU A 49 -8.24 -17.80 -2.53
CA GLU A 49 -7.01 -17.39 -1.85
C GLU A 49 -6.83 -15.87 -1.80
N SER A 50 -7.20 -15.15 -2.86
CA SER A 50 -7.07 -13.69 -2.88
C SER A 50 -8.15 -13.01 -2.03
N PHE A 51 -9.38 -13.52 -2.05
CA PHE A 51 -10.44 -13.06 -1.15
C PHE A 51 -10.13 -13.38 0.33
N TYR A 52 -9.51 -14.53 0.61
CA TYR A 52 -9.03 -14.85 1.95
C TYR A 52 -7.95 -13.87 2.42
N ALA A 53 -7.03 -13.47 1.52
CA ALA A 53 -6.02 -12.46 1.84
C ALA A 53 -6.66 -11.11 2.23
N LEU A 54 -7.70 -10.69 1.50
CA LEU A 54 -8.48 -9.50 1.85
C LEU A 54 -9.16 -9.64 3.21
N GLU A 55 -9.85 -10.75 3.47
CA GLU A 55 -10.49 -10.99 4.77
C GLU A 55 -9.48 -10.94 5.91
N TRP A 56 -8.31 -11.57 5.73
CA TRP A 56 -7.24 -11.57 6.72
C TRP A 56 -6.78 -10.14 7.04
N VAL A 57 -6.62 -9.27 6.04
CA VAL A 57 -6.30 -7.85 6.25
C VAL A 57 -7.37 -7.15 7.08
N LEU A 58 -8.64 -7.34 6.70
CA LEU A 58 -9.76 -6.71 7.38
C LEU A 58 -9.89 -7.17 8.84
N ASP A 59 -9.62 -8.45 9.13
CA ASP A 59 -9.79 -9.02 10.46
C ASP A 59 -8.55 -8.94 11.36
N LYS A 60 -7.35 -8.98 10.80
CA LYS A 60 -6.11 -9.05 11.59
C LYS A 60 -5.33 -7.76 11.53
N LEU A 61 -5.04 -7.25 10.34
CA LEU A 61 -4.20 -6.07 10.19
C LEU A 61 -4.91 -4.81 10.69
N LEU A 62 -6.17 -4.62 10.31
CA LEU A 62 -6.88 -3.38 10.62
C LEU A 62 -7.48 -3.34 12.02
N LYS A 63 -7.79 -4.51 12.62
CA LYS A 63 -8.27 -4.61 14.00
C LYS A 63 -7.15 -4.52 15.05
N TYR A 64 -5.93 -4.96 14.73
CA TYR A 64 -4.84 -5.06 15.72
C TYR A 64 -4.23 -3.71 16.13
N ASN A 65 -4.31 -2.66 15.30
CA ASN A 65 -3.76 -1.34 15.68
C ASN A 65 -4.57 -0.62 16.78
N GLY A 66 -5.57 -1.25 17.41
CA GLY A 66 -6.28 -0.77 18.60
C GLY A 66 -5.67 -1.22 19.93
N GLY A 67 -4.48 -1.83 19.93
CA GLY A 67 -3.79 -2.33 21.12
C GLY A 67 -3.05 -1.28 21.95
N VAL A 68 -3.59 -0.08 22.15
CA VAL A 68 -3.43 0.83 23.30
C VAL A 68 -4.57 1.82 23.14
N ALA A 69 -5.45 1.96 24.13
CA ALA A 69 -6.43 3.06 24.13
C ALA A 69 -5.71 4.37 24.47
N PRO A 70 -5.77 5.42 23.62
CA PRO A 70 -5.74 6.78 24.11
C PRO A 70 -7.19 7.23 24.27
N GLN A 71 -7.58 7.43 25.53
CA GLN A 71 -8.73 8.26 25.86
C GLN A 71 -8.41 9.70 25.46
N THR A 72 -8.57 10.05 24.19
CA THR A 72 -8.79 11.43 23.75
C THR A 72 -9.35 11.34 22.34
N ALA A 73 -10.61 11.75 22.23
CA ALA A 73 -11.32 11.89 20.97
C ALA A 73 -10.66 12.99 20.14
N GLU A 74 -9.67 12.65 19.33
CA GLU A 74 -9.25 13.48 18.21
C GLU A 74 -8.41 12.63 17.25
N GLN A 75 -8.89 12.56 16.01
CA GLN A 75 -8.29 11.90 14.84
C GLN A 75 -8.48 10.37 14.75
N GLU A 76 -9.74 9.95 14.57
CA GLU A 76 -10.03 8.74 13.79
C GLU A 76 -9.51 8.95 12.36
N HIS A 77 -8.24 8.68 12.13
CA HIS A 77 -7.71 8.49 10.79
C HIS A 77 -8.38 7.24 10.23
N SER A 78 -9.45 7.45 9.46
CA SER A 78 -10.20 6.39 8.82
C SER A 78 -9.26 5.62 7.88
N LYS A 79 -8.94 4.38 8.25
CA LYS A 79 -8.04 3.53 7.46
C LYS A 79 -8.70 3.21 6.12
N VAL A 80 -8.03 3.57 5.04
CA VAL A 80 -8.47 3.27 3.67
C VAL A 80 -7.61 2.14 3.12
N VAL A 81 -8.24 1.06 2.67
CA VAL A 81 -7.57 -0.01 1.92
C VAL A 81 -7.77 0.23 0.43
N THR A 82 -6.72 0.05 -0.36
CA THR A 82 -6.85 0.02 -1.82
C THR A 82 -6.92 -1.42 -2.29
N ILE A 83 -7.91 -1.75 -3.10
CA ILE A 83 -8.11 -3.08 -3.69
C ILE A 83 -7.83 -2.97 -5.18
N VAL A 84 -6.95 -3.82 -5.69
CA VAL A 84 -6.60 -3.84 -7.12
C VAL A 84 -6.97 -5.16 -7.77
N HIS A 85 -7.57 -5.08 -8.95
CA HIS A 85 -7.77 -6.20 -9.86
C HIS A 85 -7.10 -5.89 -11.19
N VAL A 86 -6.43 -6.88 -11.79
CA VAL A 86 -5.77 -6.74 -13.10
C VAL A 86 -6.47 -7.62 -14.13
N ILE A 87 -6.87 -6.99 -15.23
CA ILE A 87 -7.48 -7.59 -16.40
C ILE A 87 -6.35 -7.91 -17.39
N GLU A 88 -6.08 -9.20 -17.59
CA GLU A 88 -5.12 -9.66 -18.59
C GLU A 88 -5.72 -9.54 -20.00
N PRO A 89 -5.20 -8.68 -20.89
CA PRO A 89 -5.78 -8.53 -22.21
C PRO A 89 -5.71 -9.86 -22.94
N LEU A 90 -6.86 -10.34 -23.42
CA LEU A 90 -6.89 -11.53 -24.26
C LEU A 90 -6.04 -11.26 -25.52
N PRO A 91 -5.18 -12.21 -25.94
CA PRO A 91 -4.45 -12.06 -27.19
C PRO A 91 -5.46 -11.81 -28.31
N ARG A 92 -5.36 -10.63 -28.94
CA ARG A 92 -6.14 -10.31 -30.13
C ARG A 92 -5.64 -11.20 -31.26
N TYR A 93 -6.24 -12.38 -31.40
CA TYR A 93 -6.05 -13.19 -32.59
C TYR A 93 -6.71 -12.44 -33.75
N ALA A 94 -5.89 -11.79 -34.57
CA ALA A 94 -6.31 -11.27 -35.85
C ALA A 94 -6.48 -12.44 -36.80
N PHE A 95 -7.72 -12.85 -37.04
CA PHE A 95 -8.01 -13.80 -38.11
C PHE A 95 -7.91 -13.09 -39.47
N PRO A 96 -7.42 -13.77 -40.53
CA PRO A 96 -7.50 -13.24 -41.89
C PRO A 96 -8.95 -12.85 -42.20
N GLY A 97 -9.19 -11.57 -42.55
CA GLY A 97 -10.52 -11.03 -42.81
C GLY A 97 -11.05 -10.00 -41.80
N GLY A 98 -10.28 -9.62 -40.78
CA GLY A 98 -10.58 -8.45 -39.93
C GLY A 98 -11.66 -8.66 -38.86
N TYR A 99 -12.07 -9.91 -38.60
CA TYR A 99 -12.97 -10.23 -37.49
C TYR A 99 -12.25 -10.07 -36.15
N VAL A 100 -12.57 -9.00 -35.43
CA VAL A 100 -12.17 -8.80 -34.03
C VAL A 100 -13.25 -9.38 -33.13
N VAL A 101 -12.89 -10.28 -32.22
CA VAL A 101 -13.84 -10.84 -31.23
C VAL A 101 -14.07 -9.82 -30.11
N GLU A 102 -15.02 -8.92 -30.32
CA GLU A 102 -15.38 -7.85 -29.37
C GLU A 102 -16.15 -8.36 -28.14
N SER A 103 -16.85 -9.50 -28.26
CA SER A 103 -17.63 -10.10 -27.18
C SER A 103 -16.81 -10.50 -25.95
N ALA A 104 -15.53 -10.84 -26.15
CA ALA A 104 -14.65 -11.26 -25.05
C ALA A 104 -14.26 -10.09 -24.13
N SER A 105 -14.19 -8.86 -24.64
CA SER A 105 -13.84 -7.65 -23.86
C SER A 105 -14.92 -7.32 -22.82
N LYS A 106 -16.19 -7.31 -23.24
CA LYS A 106 -17.32 -7.00 -22.34
C LYS A 106 -17.44 -8.00 -21.19
N THR A 107 -17.24 -9.29 -21.46
CA THR A 107 -17.27 -10.33 -20.42
C THR A 107 -16.15 -10.14 -19.40
N GLN A 108 -14.98 -9.67 -19.82
CA GLN A 108 -13.84 -9.47 -18.94
C GLN A 108 -14.03 -8.27 -18.00
N GLU A 109 -14.54 -7.15 -18.53
CA GLU A 109 -14.91 -5.98 -17.73
C GLU A 109 -15.99 -6.31 -16.69
N GLN A 110 -17.04 -7.05 -17.10
CA GLN A 110 -18.10 -7.51 -16.21
C GLN A 110 -17.56 -8.42 -15.09
N ASN A 111 -16.62 -9.31 -15.41
CA ASN A 111 -15.96 -10.15 -14.42
C ASN A 111 -15.13 -9.32 -13.43
N GLY A 112 -14.35 -8.35 -13.91
CA GLY A 112 -13.57 -7.44 -13.06
C GLY A 112 -14.47 -6.63 -12.12
N ALA A 113 -15.59 -6.11 -12.63
CA ALA A 113 -16.58 -5.41 -11.82
C ALA A 113 -17.20 -6.31 -10.74
N ARG A 114 -17.50 -7.58 -11.06
CA ARG A 114 -18.02 -8.56 -10.08
C ARG A 114 -17.01 -8.85 -8.97
N ILE A 115 -15.74 -9.06 -9.33
CA ILE A 115 -14.65 -9.33 -8.37
C ILE A 115 -14.49 -8.16 -7.39
N LEU A 116 -14.40 -6.93 -7.91
CA LEU A 116 -14.25 -5.75 -7.08
C LEU A 116 -15.51 -5.43 -6.27
N SER A 117 -16.70 -5.71 -6.80
CA SER A 117 -17.95 -5.57 -6.05
C SER A 117 -17.93 -6.48 -4.83
N ARG A 118 -17.61 -7.78 -5.00
CA ARG A 118 -17.47 -8.72 -3.89
C ARG A 118 -16.45 -8.24 -2.85
N ALA A 119 -15.29 -7.78 -3.31
CA ALA A 119 -14.24 -7.27 -2.42
C ALA A 119 -14.70 -6.02 -1.65
N PHE A 120 -15.38 -5.09 -2.32
CA PHE A 120 -15.92 -3.88 -1.71
C PHE A 120 -17.00 -4.19 -0.66
N GLU A 121 -17.86 -5.17 -0.92
CA GLU A 121 -18.86 -5.62 0.05
C GLU A 121 -18.22 -6.22 1.32
N MET A 122 -17.13 -6.98 1.19
CA MET A 122 -16.37 -7.48 2.35
C MET A 122 -15.85 -6.33 3.22
N CYS A 123 -15.32 -5.27 2.61
CA CYS A 123 -14.88 -4.07 3.32
C CYS A 123 -16.04 -3.35 4.01
N ARG A 124 -17.16 -3.16 3.29
CA ARG A 124 -18.37 -2.52 3.81
C ARG A 124 -18.92 -3.26 5.03
N ASN A 125 -18.99 -4.58 4.98
CA ASN A 125 -19.48 -5.42 6.08
C ASN A 125 -18.60 -5.33 7.34
N LYS A 126 -17.35 -4.90 7.19
CA LYS A 126 -16.39 -4.72 8.29
C LYS A 126 -16.19 -3.23 8.64
N MET A 127 -17.01 -2.33 8.07
CA MET A 127 -16.94 -0.87 8.25
C MET A 127 -15.57 -0.26 7.90
N VAL A 128 -14.87 -0.82 6.92
CA VAL A 128 -13.58 -0.33 6.43
C VAL A 128 -13.79 0.43 5.12
N LYS A 129 -13.24 1.65 5.02
CA LYS A 129 -13.24 2.41 3.76
C LYS A 129 -12.33 1.72 2.75
N ALA A 130 -12.81 1.55 1.53
CA ALA A 130 -12.05 0.95 0.44
C ALA A 130 -12.05 1.83 -0.80
N LYS A 131 -10.91 1.86 -1.49
CA LYS A 131 -10.78 2.32 -2.88
C LYS A 131 -10.60 1.09 -3.77
N THR A 132 -11.19 1.10 -4.94
CA THR A 132 -11.01 0.02 -5.92
C THR A 132 -10.27 0.54 -7.15
N LEU A 133 -9.43 -0.31 -7.73
CA LEU A 133 -8.61 -0.01 -8.89
C LEU A 133 -8.68 -1.19 -9.87
N ILE A 134 -9.08 -0.93 -11.11
CA ILE A 134 -8.95 -1.88 -12.22
C ILE A 134 -7.75 -1.45 -13.06
N LEU A 135 -6.86 -2.39 -13.38
CA LEU A 135 -5.74 -2.18 -14.29
C LEU A 135 -5.81 -3.17 -15.44
N GLU A 136 -5.20 -2.83 -16.57
CA GLU A 136 -5.03 -3.74 -17.70
C GLU A 136 -3.54 -4.07 -17.92
N GLY A 137 -3.25 -5.34 -18.21
CA GLY A 137 -1.91 -5.83 -18.54
C GLY A 137 -1.53 -7.10 -17.78
N ASP A 138 -0.23 -7.40 -17.69
CA ASP A 138 0.29 -8.51 -16.89
C ASP A 138 0.14 -8.20 -15.38
N PRO A 139 -0.58 -9.02 -14.59
CA PRO A 139 -0.78 -8.79 -13.16
C PRO A 139 0.53 -8.63 -12.39
N LYS A 140 1.58 -9.38 -12.75
CA LYS A 140 2.89 -9.32 -12.09
C LYS A 140 3.46 -7.92 -12.12
N ASP A 141 3.49 -7.33 -13.31
CA ASP A 141 4.04 -6.00 -13.56
C ASP A 141 3.10 -4.90 -13.07
N ARG A 142 1.81 -4.99 -13.40
CA ARG A 142 0.82 -3.96 -13.07
C ARG A 142 0.65 -3.77 -11.57
N ILE A 143 0.65 -4.85 -10.79
CA ILE A 143 0.54 -4.77 -9.33
C ILE A 143 1.79 -4.10 -8.73
N CYS A 144 3.00 -4.50 -9.14
CA CYS A 144 4.23 -3.92 -8.62
C CYS A 144 4.36 -2.43 -8.96
N ARG A 145 4.01 -2.05 -10.20
CA ARG A 145 4.02 -0.64 -10.63
C ARG A 145 3.02 0.19 -9.84
N ALA A 146 1.78 -0.29 -9.72
CA ALA A 146 0.75 0.40 -8.96
C ALA A 146 1.15 0.59 -7.49
N ALA A 147 1.77 -0.42 -6.87
CA ALA A 147 2.28 -0.32 -5.51
C ALA A 147 3.35 0.78 -5.37
N ASN A 148 4.27 0.88 -6.34
CA ASN A 148 5.29 1.92 -6.36
C ASN A 148 4.71 3.32 -6.64
N GLU A 149 3.88 3.46 -7.66
CA GLU A 149 3.29 4.75 -8.08
C GLU A 149 2.39 5.36 -6.99
N MET A 150 1.66 4.53 -6.26
CA MET A 150 0.78 4.97 -5.16
C MET A 150 1.50 5.08 -3.82
N ASN A 151 2.81 4.87 -3.75
CA ASN A 151 3.59 4.85 -2.50
C ASN A 151 2.96 3.95 -1.42
N ILE A 152 2.64 2.73 -1.82
CA ILE A 152 2.07 1.71 -0.92
C ILE A 152 3.15 1.26 0.06
N ASP A 153 2.81 1.19 1.35
CA ASP A 153 3.72 0.69 2.39
C ASP A 153 3.67 -0.84 2.48
N LEU A 154 2.50 -1.44 2.21
CA LEU A 154 2.29 -2.89 2.21
C LEU A 154 1.42 -3.37 1.05
N LEU A 155 2.01 -4.20 0.21
CA LEU A 155 1.30 -4.99 -0.79
C LEU A 155 0.90 -6.34 -0.20
N VAL A 156 -0.38 -6.67 -0.29
CA VAL A 156 -0.94 -7.95 0.16
C VAL A 156 -1.44 -8.75 -1.03
N VAL A 157 -1.03 -10.01 -1.10
CA VAL A 157 -1.42 -10.94 -2.16
C VAL A 157 -1.81 -12.29 -1.56
N GLY A 158 -2.71 -13.01 -2.22
CA GLY A 158 -2.97 -14.41 -1.90
C GLY A 158 -1.76 -15.29 -2.21
N SER A 159 -1.63 -16.44 -1.54
CA SER A 159 -0.52 -17.37 -1.78
C SER A 159 -0.61 -18.12 -3.12
N ARG A 160 -1.81 -18.16 -3.74
CA ARG A 160 -2.10 -18.75 -5.05
C ARG A 160 -3.19 -17.92 -5.76
N GLY A 161 -3.45 -18.26 -7.02
CA GLY A 161 -4.57 -17.75 -7.82
C GLY A 161 -5.19 -18.88 -8.65
N LEU A 162 -5.89 -18.53 -9.73
CA LEU A 162 -6.66 -19.45 -10.60
C LEU A 162 -5.88 -20.68 -11.15
N GLY A 163 -4.54 -20.62 -11.22
CA GLY A 163 -3.66 -21.72 -11.62
C GLY A 163 -3.30 -22.68 -10.48
N GLN A 164 -4.15 -23.67 -10.23
CA GLN A 164 -4.00 -24.62 -9.11
C GLN A 164 -2.87 -25.65 -9.33
N ILE A 165 -1.66 -25.37 -8.85
CA ILE A 165 -0.60 -26.38 -8.68
C ILE A 165 -0.69 -26.97 -7.26
N LYS A 166 -0.76 -28.30 -7.14
CA LYS A 166 -1.01 -29.03 -5.88
C LYS A 166 0.15 -29.09 -4.85
N ARG A 167 1.23 -28.32 -5.03
CA ARG A 167 2.45 -28.40 -4.18
C ARG A 167 2.82 -27.03 -3.59
N ALA A 168 3.67 -27.05 -2.55
CA ALA A 168 4.07 -25.95 -1.66
C ALA A 168 4.72 -24.70 -2.31
N PHE A 169 4.51 -24.45 -3.60
CA PHE A 169 4.99 -23.29 -4.33
C PHE A 169 4.04 -22.11 -4.19
N LEU A 170 4.57 -20.90 -4.17
CA LEU A 170 3.80 -19.66 -4.34
C LEU A 170 3.17 -19.61 -5.74
N GLY A 171 2.08 -18.87 -5.88
CA GLY A 171 1.53 -18.48 -7.17
C GLY A 171 2.51 -17.58 -7.93
N SER A 172 2.43 -17.57 -9.26
CA SER A 172 3.34 -16.81 -10.13
C SER A 172 3.32 -15.30 -9.85
N VAL A 173 2.15 -14.74 -9.52
CA VAL A 173 2.00 -13.32 -9.16
C VAL A 173 2.60 -13.04 -7.80
N SER A 174 2.30 -13.87 -6.80
CA SER A 174 2.79 -13.68 -5.43
C SER A 174 4.30 -13.82 -5.34
N ASP A 175 4.87 -14.81 -6.03
CA ASP A 175 6.31 -15.02 -6.15
C ASP A 175 6.99 -13.84 -6.84
N TYR A 176 6.42 -13.36 -7.96
CA TYR A 176 6.96 -12.19 -8.65
C TYR A 176 6.93 -10.95 -7.76
N CYS A 177 5.79 -10.66 -7.11
CA CYS A 177 5.65 -9.51 -6.23
C CYS A 177 6.67 -9.54 -5.08
N ALA A 178 6.87 -10.70 -4.45
CA ALA A 178 7.84 -10.86 -3.36
C ALA A 178 9.28 -10.52 -3.75
N HIS A 179 9.64 -10.72 -5.03
CA HIS A 179 10.98 -10.42 -5.54
C HIS A 179 11.13 -9.02 -6.16
N HIS A 180 10.04 -8.40 -6.64
CA HIS A 180 10.12 -7.19 -7.48
C HIS A 180 9.41 -5.97 -6.90
N ALA A 181 8.49 -6.13 -5.93
CA ALA A 181 7.85 -4.99 -5.30
C ALA A 181 8.87 -4.21 -4.46
N ARG A 182 8.79 -2.88 -4.52
CA ARG A 182 9.66 -1.98 -3.75
C ARG A 182 9.21 -1.78 -2.30
N CYS A 183 7.97 -2.15 -1.99
CA CYS A 183 7.39 -2.08 -0.66
C CYS A 183 7.37 -3.46 0.03
N ALA A 184 6.98 -3.49 1.30
CA ALA A 184 6.79 -4.75 1.99
C ALA A 184 5.70 -5.59 1.30
N VAL A 185 5.92 -6.90 1.20
CA VAL A 185 4.96 -7.85 0.61
C VAL A 185 4.51 -8.84 1.67
N LEU A 186 3.20 -8.93 1.88
CA LEU A 186 2.57 -9.96 2.69
C LEU A 186 1.85 -10.96 1.79
N VAL A 187 2.34 -12.19 1.81
CA VAL A 187 1.69 -13.32 1.15
C VAL A 187 0.82 -14.05 2.16
N VAL A 188 -0.49 -14.05 1.94
CA VAL A 188 -1.45 -14.69 2.85
C VAL A 188 -1.85 -16.05 2.31
N LYS A 189 -1.70 -17.08 3.15
CA LYS A 189 -2.09 -18.46 2.84
C LYS A 189 -3.31 -18.86 3.66
N PRO A 190 -4.37 -19.41 3.05
CA PRO A 190 -5.49 -19.95 3.81
C PRO A 190 -5.06 -21.17 4.65
N PRO A 191 -5.73 -21.42 5.79
CA PRO A 191 -5.48 -22.62 6.59
C PRO A 191 -5.74 -23.87 5.75
N LYS A 192 -4.97 -24.93 6.00
CA LYS A 192 -5.25 -26.23 5.36
C LYS A 192 -6.65 -26.69 5.81
N LYS A 193 -7.50 -27.07 4.85
CA LYS A 193 -8.72 -27.80 5.18
C LYS A 193 -8.30 -29.13 5.84
N PRO A 194 -8.82 -29.49 7.02
CA PRO A 194 -8.54 -30.80 7.61
C PRO A 194 -8.98 -31.90 6.64
N HIS A 195 -8.18 -32.95 6.55
CA HIS A 195 -8.46 -34.14 5.77
C HIS A 195 -9.51 -35.01 6.45
#